data_AF-A0A7S1Z3S3-F1
#
_entry.id   AF-A0A7S1Z3S3-F1
#
_cell.length_a   1.000
_cell.length_b   1.000
_cell.length_c   1.000
_cell.angle_alpha   90.00
_cell.angle_beta   90.00
_cell.angle_gamma   90.00
#
_symmetry.space_group_name_H-M   'P 1'
#
loop_
_entity.id
_entity.type
_entity.pdbx_description
1 polymer ?
#
loop_
_entity_poly.entity_id
_entity_poly.type
_entity_poly.pdbx_seq_one_letter_code
_entity_poly.pdbx_strand_id
1 'polypeptide(L)'
;PRTILVSYPGSGKRMTWRMIEAMTGYKTGDDWDLSEEGKNVLTMKTSYPHPEGVWTWGNKFYNSSVIFLIRNPRWAIPSYQNLRHEIDYSSSWQKSYDH
;
A
#
# COMPACT_ATOMS: atom_id res chain seq x y z
N PRO A 1 -5.00 18.03 6.59
CA PRO A 1 -4.44 16.89 7.37
C PRO A 1 -4.20 15.73 6.41
N ARG A 2 -3.07 15.02 6.51
CA ARG A 2 -2.76 13.88 5.62
C ARG A 2 -3.09 12.56 6.29
N THR A 3 -3.28 11.52 5.48
CA THR A 3 -3.68 10.20 5.96
C THR A 3 -2.77 9.12 5.40
N ILE A 4 -2.41 8.13 6.23
CA ILE A 4 -1.73 6.92 5.78
C ILE A 4 -2.72 5.77 5.86
N LEU A 5 -2.92 5.07 4.74
CA LEU A 5 -3.66 3.82 4.68
C LEU A 5 -2.68 2.65 4.74
N VAL A 6 -2.74 1.88 5.82
CA VAL A 6 -1.86 0.74 6.09
C VAL A 6 -2.68 -0.55 6.12
N SER A 7 -2.18 -1.61 5.48
CA SER A 7 -2.80 -2.93 5.59
C SER A 7 -1.88 -4.07 5.18
N TYR A 8 -2.12 -5.26 5.72
CA TYR A 8 -1.51 -6.48 5.21
C TYR A 8 -1.93 -6.75 3.74
N PRO A 9 -1.03 -7.23 2.87
CA PRO A 9 -1.40 -7.68 1.53
C PRO A 9 -2.57 -8.68 1.54
N GLY A 10 -3.54 -8.55 0.62
CA GLY A 10 -4.75 -9.40 0.63
C GLY A 10 -5.85 -8.97 1.61
N SER A 11 -5.66 -7.90 2.38
CA SER A 11 -6.67 -7.38 3.33
C SER A 11 -7.59 -6.28 2.77
N GLY A 12 -7.49 -5.96 1.47
CA GLY A 12 -8.42 -5.03 0.80
C GLY A 12 -7.94 -3.59 0.65
N LYS A 13 -6.69 -3.25 1.01
CA LYS A 13 -6.18 -1.86 0.90
C LYS A 13 -6.34 -1.21 -0.47
N ARG A 14 -6.26 -1.96 -1.57
CA ARG A 14 -6.44 -1.41 -2.94
C ARG A 14 -7.87 -0.91 -3.17
N MET A 15 -8.86 -1.64 -2.64
CA MET A 15 -10.26 -1.23 -2.70
C MET A 15 -10.48 0.04 -1.86
N THR A 16 -10.01 0.05 -0.61
CA THR A 16 -10.14 1.23 0.26
C THR A 16 -9.43 2.44 -0.32
N TRP A 17 -8.24 2.27 -0.90
CA TRP A 17 -7.49 3.32 -1.58
C TRP A 17 -8.29 3.96 -2.72
N ARG A 18 -8.91 3.14 -3.59
CA ARG A 18 -9.80 3.63 -4.66
C ARG A 18 -11.08 4.29 -4.12
N MET A 19 -11.63 3.78 -3.02
CA MET A 19 -12.80 4.37 -2.40
C MET A 19 -12.49 5.76 -1.82
N ILE A 20 -11.31 5.95 -1.20
CA ILE A 20 -10.85 7.25 -0.71
C ILE A 20 -10.69 8.23 -1.88
N GLU A 21 -10.07 7.81 -2.98
CA GLU A 21 -9.95 8.61 -4.20
C GLU A 21 -11.33 9.03 -4.74
N ALA A 22 -12.26 8.09 -4.86
CA ALA A 22 -13.61 8.36 -5.36
C ALA A 22 -14.44 9.27 -4.44
N MET A 23 -14.32 9.11 -3.12
CA MET A 23 -15.07 9.91 -2.14
C MET A 23 -14.53 11.33 -1.99
N THR A 24 -13.22 11.50 -2.10
CA THR A 24 -12.56 12.78 -1.85
C THR A 24 -12.34 13.58 -3.13
N GLY A 25 -12.35 12.92 -4.30
CA GLY A 25 -11.98 13.52 -5.58
C GLY A 25 -10.49 13.85 -5.72
N TYR A 26 -9.69 13.58 -4.69
CA TYR A 26 -8.25 13.80 -4.70
C TYR A 26 -7.52 12.53 -5.10
N LYS A 27 -6.48 12.71 -5.90
CA LYS A 27 -5.55 11.62 -6.22
C LYS A 27 -4.87 11.11 -4.95
N THR A 28 -4.72 9.79 -4.89
CA THR A 28 -4.10 9.09 -3.77
C THR A 28 -2.78 8.47 -4.24
N GLY A 29 -1.79 8.43 -3.35
CA GLY A 29 -0.45 7.91 -3.69
C GLY A 29 -0.19 6.56 -3.07
N ASP A 30 0.93 5.96 -3.43
CA ASP A 30 1.47 4.75 -2.81
C ASP A 30 2.95 4.89 -2.46
N ASP A 31 3.41 4.02 -1.56
CA ASP A 31 4.74 4.05 -0.98
C ASP A 31 5.88 3.90 -2.01
N TRP A 32 5.64 3.08 -3.04
CA TRP A 32 6.61 2.79 -4.09
C TRP A 32 6.49 3.75 -5.28
N ASP A 33 5.64 4.77 -5.15
CA ASP A 33 5.32 5.78 -6.17
C ASP A 33 4.92 5.20 -7.53
N LEU A 34 4.28 4.02 -7.54
CA LEU A 34 3.70 3.45 -8.75
C LEU A 34 2.50 4.28 -9.27
N SER A 35 1.98 5.17 -8.43
CA SER A 35 0.97 6.16 -8.76
C SER A 35 1.50 7.36 -9.56
N GLU A 36 2.82 7.59 -9.59
CA GLU A 36 3.47 8.77 -10.21
C GLU A 36 3.01 10.13 -9.65
N GLU A 37 2.38 10.15 -8.47
CA GLU A 37 1.90 11.36 -7.80
C GLU A 37 2.89 11.88 -6.74
N GLY A 38 3.97 11.13 -6.50
CA GLY A 38 4.96 11.41 -5.49
C GLY A 38 4.38 11.55 -4.09
N LYS A 39 5.04 12.38 -3.29
CA LYS A 39 4.69 12.57 -1.87
C LYS A 39 3.73 13.73 -1.65
N ASN A 40 3.08 14.30 -2.68
CA ASN A 40 2.16 15.43 -2.52
C ASN A 40 0.68 15.05 -2.60
N VAL A 41 0.33 13.95 -1.96
CA VAL A 41 -1.02 13.39 -1.95
C VAL A 41 -1.69 13.54 -0.59
N LEU A 42 -3.03 13.54 -0.58
CA LEU A 42 -3.82 13.57 0.65
C LEU A 42 -3.67 12.27 1.44
N THR A 43 -3.70 11.15 0.73
CA THR A 43 -3.64 9.80 1.31
C THR A 43 -2.53 8.99 0.66
N MET A 44 -1.69 8.35 1.50
CA MET A 44 -0.62 7.46 1.08
C MET A 44 -0.92 6.03 1.49
N LYS A 45 -0.88 5.10 0.53
CA LYS A 45 -1.11 3.67 0.78
C LYS A 45 0.22 2.93 0.94
N THR A 46 0.36 2.18 2.02
CA THR A 46 1.51 1.31 2.32
C THR A 46 1.07 -0.07 2.83
N SER A 47 2.02 -0.99 2.96
CA SER A 47 1.81 -2.33 3.49
C SER A 47 2.41 -2.49 4.87
N TYR A 48 1.76 -3.32 5.71
CA TYR A 48 2.33 -3.83 6.95
C TYR A 48 2.48 -5.36 6.88
N PRO A 49 3.59 -5.95 7.35
CA PRO A 49 4.82 -5.28 7.79
C PRO A 49 5.51 -4.54 6.62
N HIS A 50 6.20 -3.44 6.93
CA HIS A 50 6.98 -2.73 5.92
C HIS A 50 8.26 -3.50 5.61
N PRO A 51 8.61 -3.76 4.35
CA PRO A 51 9.81 -4.53 4.01
C PRO A 51 11.10 -3.93 4.57
N GLU A 52 11.20 -2.61 4.61
CA GLU A 52 12.38 -1.89 5.10
C GLU A 52 12.39 -1.72 6.63
N GLY A 53 11.35 -2.18 7.33
CA GLY A 53 11.21 -2.04 8.78
C GLY A 53 10.92 -0.63 9.29
N VAL A 54 11.08 0.40 8.46
CA VAL A 54 10.78 1.79 8.79
C VAL A 54 9.83 2.40 7.76
N TRP A 55 8.82 3.11 8.24
CA TRP A 55 7.95 3.95 7.42
C TRP A 55 8.46 5.39 7.47
N THR A 56 9.29 5.80 6.51
CA THR A 56 9.79 7.20 6.47
C THR A 56 9.36 7.90 5.18
N TRP A 57 8.28 8.68 5.25
CA TRP A 57 7.87 9.56 4.16
C TRP A 57 8.35 11.01 4.36
N GLY A 58 9.40 11.16 5.16
CA GLY A 58 9.93 12.43 5.64
C GLY A 58 8.92 13.20 6.51
N ASN A 59 9.17 14.50 6.67
CA ASN A 59 8.36 15.37 7.53
C ASN A 59 6.90 15.54 7.05
N LYS A 60 6.59 15.15 5.80
CA LYS A 60 5.27 15.36 5.19
C LYS A 60 4.16 14.54 5.85
N PHE A 61 4.47 13.36 6.40
CA PHE A 61 3.51 12.46 7.04
C PHE A 61 3.80 12.26 8.55
N TYR A 62 4.62 13.12 9.16
CA TYR A 62 4.94 13.01 10.58
C TYR A 62 3.69 13.14 11.49
N ASN A 63 2.78 14.05 11.15
CA ASN A 63 1.53 14.30 11.88
C ASN A 63 0.28 13.78 11.15
N SER A 64 0.41 12.73 10.33
CA SER A 64 -0.74 12.17 9.60
C SER A 64 -1.57 11.21 10.44
N SER A 65 -2.87 11.18 10.18
CA SER A 65 -3.76 10.16 10.73
C SER A 65 -3.51 8.82 10.05
N VAL A 66 -3.68 7.71 10.77
CA VAL A 66 -3.47 6.36 10.24
C VAL A 66 -4.79 5.60 10.18
N ILE A 67 -5.11 5.06 9.01
CA ILE A 67 -6.15 4.06 8.81
C ILE A 67 -5.47 2.71 8.72
N PHE A 68 -5.63 1.88 9.74
CA PHE A 68 -5.09 0.52 9.76
C PHE A 68 -6.20 -0.48 9.42
N LEU A 69 -6.15 -1.02 8.20
CA LEU A 69 -7.16 -1.95 7.71
C LEU A 69 -6.77 -3.40 8.05
N ILE A 70 -7.60 -4.05 8.87
CA ILE A 70 -7.43 -5.42 9.32
C ILE A 70 -8.47 -6.32 8.66
N ARG A 71 -8.02 -7.48 8.18
CA ARG A 71 -8.88 -8.57 7.71
C ARG A 71 -8.53 -9.84 8.47
N ASN A 72 -9.53 -10.68 8.71
CA ASN A 72 -9.31 -11.98 9.33
C ASN A 72 -8.21 -12.77 8.57
N PRO A 73 -7.15 -13.25 9.25
CA PRO A 73 -6.02 -13.95 8.62
C PRO A 73 -6.42 -15.16 7.78
N ARG A 74 -7.52 -15.85 8.16
CA ARG A 74 -8.08 -16.99 7.41
C ARG A 74 -8.39 -16.63 5.96
N TRP A 75 -8.71 -15.37 5.69
CA TRP A 75 -9.02 -14.86 4.35
C TRP A 75 -7.90 -14.03 3.75
N ALA A 76 -7.14 -13.30 4.57
CA ALA A 76 -6.07 -12.44 4.09
C ALA A 76 -4.87 -13.23 3.54
N ILE A 77 -4.47 -14.31 4.22
CA ILE A 77 -3.29 -15.11 3.83
C ILE A 77 -3.50 -15.83 2.49
N PRO A 78 -4.60 -16.59 2.25
CA PRO A 78 -4.81 -17.20 0.94
C PRO A 78 -4.94 -16.17 -0.17
N SER A 79 -5.62 -15.04 0.10
CA SER A 79 -5.75 -13.95 -0.87
C SER A 79 -4.40 -13.33 -1.24
N TYR A 80 -3.46 -13.26 -0.31
CA TYR A 80 -2.10 -12.81 -0.59
C TYR A 80 -1.35 -13.81 -1.48
N GLN A 81 -1.47 -15.12 -1.22
CA GLN A 81 -0.83 -16.14 -2.07
C GLN A 81 -1.40 -16.15 -3.49
N ASN A 82 -2.72 -16.01 -3.63
CA ASN A 82 -3.35 -15.87 -4.95
C ASN A 82 -2.82 -14.66 -5.69
N LEU A 83 -2.78 -13.49 -5.04
CA LEU A 83 -2.21 -12.27 -5.62
C LEU A 83 -0.77 -12.50 -6.09
N ARG A 84 0.06 -13.15 -5.26
CA ARG A 84 1.47 -13.42 -5.56
C ARG A 84 1.63 -14.35 -6.77
N HIS A 85 0.75 -15.35 -6.89
CA HIS A 85 0.72 -16.25 -8.03
C HIS A 85 0.24 -15.55 -9.31
N GLU A 86 -0.80 -14.70 -9.21
CA GLU A 86 -1.38 -13.98 -10.34
C GLU A 86 -0.40 -12.97 -10.98
N ILE A 87 0.41 -12.29 -10.17
CA ILE A 87 1.38 -11.30 -10.66
C ILE A 87 2.73 -11.91 -11.04
N ASP A 88 2.83 -13.24 -11.05
CA ASP A 88 4.08 -13.99 -11.22
C ASP A 88 5.24 -13.39 -10.41
N TYR A 89 5.01 -13.20 -9.11
CA TYR A 89 5.90 -12.40 -8.28
C TYR A 89 7.30 -13.00 -8.25
N SER A 90 8.27 -12.25 -8.77
CA SER A 90 9.67 -12.64 -8.81
C SER A 90 10.20 -13.04 -7.44
N SER A 91 10.74 -14.26 -7.35
CA SER A 91 11.29 -14.82 -6.11
C SER A 91 12.65 -14.24 -5.72
N SER A 92 13.28 -13.47 -6.61
CA SER A 92 14.62 -12.90 -6.44
C SER A 92 14.71 -11.54 -7.11
N TRP A 93 15.51 -10.63 -6.55
CA TRP A 93 15.76 -9.32 -7.13
C TRP A 93 16.31 -9.41 -8.56
N GLN A 94 17.18 -10.39 -8.84
CA GLN A 94 17.78 -10.62 -10.17
C GLN A 94 16.68 -10.84 -11.23
N LYS A 95 15.78 -11.80 -10.99
CA LYS A 95 14.60 -12.04 -11.85
C LYS A 95 13.72 -10.81 -12.01
N SER A 96 13.60 -9.97 -10.98
CA SER A 96 12.81 -8.74 -11.08
C SER A 96 13.49 -7.64 -11.89
N TYR A 97 14.81 -7.69 -12.07
CA TYR A 97 15.58 -6.73 -12.87
C TYR A 97 15.68 -7.17 -14.34
N ASP A 98 15.73 -8.48 -14.58
CA ASP A 98 15.83 -9.06 -15.92
C ASP A 98 14.49 -9.04 -16.70
N HIS A 99 13.38 -8.65 -16.04
CA HIS A 99 12.03 -8.51 -16.60
C HIS A 99 11.65 -7.04 -16.77
#